data_AF-A0A9N9J466-F1
#
_entry.id   AF-A0A9N9J466-F1
#
_cell.length_a   1.000
_cell.length_b   1.000
_cell.length_c   1.000
_cell.angle_alpha   90.00
_cell.angle_beta   90.00
_cell.angle_gamma   90.00
#
_symmetry.space_group_name_H-M   'P 1'
#
loop_
_entity.id
_entity.type
_entity.pdbx_description
1 polymer ?
#
loop_
_entity_poly.entity_id
_entity_poly.type
_entity_poly.pdbx_seq_one_letter_code
_entity_poly.pdbx_strand_id
1 'polypeptide(L)'
;TIDTYYLKYFIRENDLKIYNPNSSAWDALGELSANSPMPWNRQQMMANGFLRMAECHEILGDDDSRVNKYFNIIQVSIDWMVSKFIPVKTKNGLDAYRWSLHVDVSSTEVVGIHALYDIWGMYRAWQRKDRLNISMDTMVKLANTMMYIINIDNHTVATRVDGTYDNTTTAYLYGPWAFYAEFIPEWYNFVFRINKKPIKTYPAYIGALLW
;
A
#
# COMPACT_ATOMS: atom_id res chain seq x y z
N THR A 1 -19.04 11.05 -13.41
CA THR A 1 -18.92 10.44 -12.07
C THR A 1 -17.47 10.56 -11.60
N ILE A 2 -17.15 10.19 -10.35
CA ILE A 2 -15.78 10.37 -9.81
C ILE A 2 -14.74 9.56 -10.60
N ASP A 3 -15.11 8.37 -11.07
CA ASP A 3 -14.27 7.53 -11.93
C ASP A 3 -14.00 8.18 -13.30
N THR A 4 -14.97 8.87 -13.91
CA THR A 4 -14.75 9.57 -15.19
C THR A 4 -13.62 10.60 -15.06
N TYR A 5 -13.53 11.26 -13.90
CA TYR A 5 -12.46 12.19 -13.61
C TYR A 5 -11.12 11.46 -13.43
N TYR A 6 -11.07 10.41 -12.62
CA TYR A 6 -9.83 9.64 -12.42
C TYR A 6 -9.31 9.00 -13.70
N LEU A 7 -10.19 8.34 -14.46
CA LEU A 7 -9.86 7.69 -15.72
C LEU A 7 -9.30 8.67 -16.75
N LYS A 8 -9.81 9.91 -16.80
CA LYS A 8 -9.38 10.92 -17.77
C LYS A 8 -8.05 11.56 -17.39
N TYR A 9 -7.84 11.86 -16.12
CA TYR A 9 -6.74 12.73 -15.69
C TYR A 9 -5.56 11.98 -15.07
N PHE A 10 -5.76 10.78 -14.53
CA PHE A 10 -4.73 10.06 -13.79
C PHE A 10 -4.31 8.75 -14.44
N ILE A 11 -5.18 8.14 -15.26
CA ILE A 11 -4.87 6.88 -15.94
C ILE A 11 -4.33 7.18 -17.32
N ARG A 12 -3.09 6.78 -17.58
CA ARG A 12 -2.48 6.95 -18.89
C ARG A 12 -3.00 5.87 -19.86
N GLU A 13 -3.60 6.28 -20.97
CA GLU A 13 -4.33 5.36 -21.85
C GLU A 13 -3.47 4.26 -22.48
N ASN A 14 -2.18 4.52 -22.73
CA ASN A 14 -1.31 3.59 -23.44
C ASN A 14 -0.81 2.40 -22.59
N ASP A 15 -0.76 2.55 -21.26
CA ASP A 15 -0.25 1.52 -20.38
C ASP A 15 -1.02 1.36 -19.07
N LEU A 16 -2.14 2.07 -18.91
CA LEU A 16 -3.05 2.03 -17.75
C LEU A 16 -2.41 2.38 -16.41
N LYS A 17 -1.18 2.92 -16.43
CA LYS A 17 -0.48 3.33 -15.22
C LYS A 17 -1.03 4.64 -14.68
N ILE A 18 -0.85 4.81 -13.37
CA ILE A 18 -1.35 5.96 -12.63
C ILE A 18 -0.26 7.03 -12.56
N TYR A 19 -0.55 8.19 -13.13
CA TYR A 19 0.35 9.33 -13.25
C TYR A 19 -0.28 10.58 -12.63
N ASN A 20 0.58 11.54 -12.27
CA ASN A 20 0.13 12.87 -11.89
C ASN A 20 -0.48 13.58 -13.11
N PRO A 21 -1.63 14.26 -12.96
CA PRO A 21 -2.36 14.85 -14.08
C PRO A 21 -1.58 15.99 -14.73
N ASN A 22 -1.64 16.05 -16.06
CA ASN A 22 -1.08 17.17 -16.82
C ASN A 22 -2.00 18.39 -16.76
N SER A 23 -1.90 19.17 -15.69
CA SER A 23 -2.71 20.37 -15.53
C SER A 23 -2.00 21.44 -14.71
N SER A 24 -2.20 22.70 -15.08
CA SER A 24 -1.68 23.84 -14.32
C SER A 24 -2.21 23.88 -12.87
N ALA A 25 -3.42 23.36 -12.63
CA ALA A 25 -3.97 23.22 -11.29
C ALA A 25 -3.15 22.25 -10.43
N TRP A 26 -2.61 21.18 -11.03
CA TRP A 26 -1.71 20.25 -10.34
C TRP A 26 -0.34 20.88 -10.11
N ASP A 27 0.23 21.54 -11.11
CA ASP A 27 1.52 22.22 -10.98
C ASP A 27 1.48 23.29 -9.87
N ALA A 28 0.34 23.97 -9.70
CA ALA A 28 0.13 24.97 -8.65
C ALA A 28 0.18 24.40 -7.21
N LEU A 29 0.05 23.08 -7.03
CA LEU A 29 0.21 22.44 -5.72
C LEU A 29 1.68 22.41 -5.26
N GLY A 30 2.64 22.62 -6.16
CA GLY A 30 4.07 22.57 -5.83
C GLY A 30 4.56 21.16 -5.44
N GLU A 31 3.81 20.14 -5.84
CA GLU A 31 4.07 18.72 -5.58
C GLU A 31 4.96 18.12 -6.68
N LEU A 32 4.90 16.79 -6.86
CA LEU A 32 5.53 16.11 -7.99
C LEU A 32 5.01 16.63 -9.33
N SER A 33 5.89 16.72 -10.32
CA SER A 33 5.61 17.32 -11.63
C SER A 33 4.45 16.63 -12.36
N ALA A 34 3.72 17.39 -13.17
CA ALA A 34 2.78 16.84 -14.14
C ALA A 34 3.40 15.69 -14.96
N ASN A 35 2.60 14.65 -15.23
CA ASN A 35 3.01 13.43 -15.96
C ASN A 35 4.15 12.63 -15.33
N SER A 36 4.56 12.91 -14.09
CA SER A 36 5.46 12.02 -13.34
C SER A 36 4.68 10.85 -12.74
N PRO A 37 5.33 9.67 -12.53
CA PRO A 37 4.71 8.57 -11.83
C PRO A 37 4.18 9.00 -10.48
N MET A 38 2.95 8.61 -10.18
CA MET A 38 2.36 8.94 -8.89
C MET A 38 3.03 8.10 -7.77
N PRO A 39 3.18 8.62 -6.54
CA PRO A 39 3.63 7.82 -5.40
C PRO A 39 2.74 6.62 -5.12
N TRP A 40 3.36 5.52 -4.66
CA TRP A 40 2.66 4.24 -4.50
C TRP A 40 1.45 4.36 -3.59
N ASN A 41 1.58 5.10 -2.50
CA ASN A 41 0.49 5.28 -1.54
C ASN A 41 -0.74 5.92 -2.19
N ARG A 42 -0.52 6.95 -3.01
CA ARG A 42 -1.58 7.63 -3.77
C ARG A 42 -2.13 6.74 -4.90
N GLN A 43 -1.27 5.97 -5.57
CA GLN A 43 -1.71 4.95 -6.54
C GLN A 43 -2.63 3.93 -5.88
N GLN A 44 -2.26 3.38 -4.71
CA GLN A 44 -3.04 2.40 -3.98
C GLN A 44 -4.35 2.99 -3.43
N MET A 45 -4.38 4.28 -3.06
CA MET A 45 -5.63 4.95 -2.71
C MET A 45 -6.62 4.98 -3.89
N MET A 46 -6.15 5.29 -5.10
CA MET A 46 -7.00 5.25 -6.30
C MET A 46 -7.37 3.83 -6.72
N ALA A 47 -6.42 2.89 -6.69
CA ALA A 47 -6.68 1.48 -6.98
C ALA A 47 -7.74 0.89 -6.04
N ASN A 48 -7.70 1.25 -4.75
CA ASN A 48 -8.72 0.87 -3.78
C ASN A 48 -10.10 1.47 -4.09
N GLY A 49 -10.15 2.69 -4.64
CA GLY A 49 -11.38 3.29 -5.14
C GLY A 49 -11.96 2.51 -6.32
N PHE A 50 -11.12 2.17 -7.31
CA PHE A 50 -11.52 1.32 -8.43
C PHE A 50 -11.99 -0.07 -7.99
N LEU A 51 -11.33 -0.66 -6.99
CA LEU A 51 -11.72 -1.96 -6.46
C LEU A 51 -13.14 -1.91 -5.88
N ARG A 52 -13.43 -0.91 -5.06
CA ARG A 52 -14.78 -0.74 -4.47
C ARG A 52 -15.84 -0.51 -5.55
N MET A 53 -15.52 0.27 -6.58
CA MET A 53 -16.46 0.49 -7.68
C MET A 53 -16.69 -0.77 -8.52
N ALA A 54 -15.64 -1.58 -8.73
CA ALA A 54 -15.77 -2.87 -9.41
C ALA A 54 -16.68 -3.82 -8.60
N GLU A 55 -16.48 -3.92 -7.28
CA GLU A 55 -17.34 -4.71 -6.39
C GLU A 55 -18.81 -4.28 -6.47
N CYS A 56 -19.08 -2.98 -6.50
CA CYS A 56 -20.45 -2.46 -6.66
C CYS A 56 -21.08 -2.92 -7.97
N HIS A 57 -20.36 -2.80 -9.10
CA HIS A 57 -20.86 -3.23 -10.41
C HIS A 57 -21.02 -4.75 -10.51
N GLU A 58 -20.12 -5.53 -9.90
CA GLU A 58 -20.27 -6.99 -9.80
C GLU A 58 -21.55 -7.39 -9.03
N ILE A 59 -21.85 -6.71 -7.92
CA ILE A 59 -23.06 -6.97 -7.11
C ILE A 59 -24.33 -6.58 -7.87
N LEU A 60 -24.30 -5.47 -8.62
CA LEU A 60 -25.43 -4.99 -9.40
C LEU A 60 -25.65 -5.78 -10.70
N GLY A 61 -24.58 -6.37 -11.25
CA GLY A 61 -24.62 -7.07 -12.54
C GLY A 61 -24.90 -6.15 -13.72
N ASP A 62 -24.45 -4.89 -13.67
CA ASP A 62 -24.90 -3.82 -14.57
C ASP A 62 -23.86 -3.35 -15.61
N ASP A 63 -22.56 -3.46 -15.35
CA ASP A 63 -21.50 -2.98 -16.26
C ASP A 63 -20.19 -3.79 -16.17
N ASP A 64 -20.18 -4.99 -16.76
CA ASP A 64 -19.01 -5.89 -16.81
C ASP A 64 -17.79 -5.25 -17.51
N SER A 65 -18.02 -4.38 -18.50
CA SER A 65 -16.94 -3.68 -19.21
C SER A 65 -16.15 -2.79 -18.26
N ARG A 66 -16.86 -2.06 -17.40
CA ARG A 66 -16.27 -1.19 -16.39
C ARG A 66 -15.59 -1.97 -15.28
N VAL A 67 -16.17 -3.08 -14.83
CA VAL A 67 -15.54 -4.02 -13.89
C VAL A 67 -14.18 -4.48 -14.43
N ASN A 68 -14.13 -4.96 -15.67
CA ASN A 68 -12.89 -5.42 -16.30
C ASN A 68 -11.87 -4.29 -16.45
N LYS A 69 -12.31 -3.08 -16.82
CA LYS A 69 -11.42 -1.92 -16.92
C LYS A 69 -10.78 -1.58 -15.58
N TYR A 70 -11.55 -1.59 -14.50
CA TYR A 70 -11.05 -1.30 -13.15
C TYR A 70 -10.04 -2.35 -12.68
N PHE A 71 -10.35 -3.63 -12.82
CA PHE A 71 -9.40 -4.69 -12.46
C PHE A 71 -8.11 -4.63 -13.28
N ASN A 72 -8.18 -4.30 -14.58
CA ASN A 72 -6.98 -4.13 -15.41
C ASN A 72 -6.08 -3.00 -14.90
N ILE A 73 -6.66 -1.86 -14.52
CA ILE A 73 -5.90 -0.73 -13.94
C ILE A 73 -5.25 -1.14 -12.62
N ILE A 74 -5.99 -1.84 -11.75
CA ILE A 74 -5.47 -2.30 -10.47
C ILE A 74 -4.32 -3.28 -10.69
N GLN A 75 -4.50 -4.29 -11.56
CA GLN A 75 -3.45 -5.27 -11.87
C GLN A 75 -2.18 -4.59 -12.37
N VAL A 76 -2.30 -3.64 -13.30
CA VAL A 76 -1.14 -2.89 -13.82
C VAL A 76 -0.43 -2.11 -12.71
N SER A 77 -1.16 -1.47 -11.79
CA SER A 77 -0.56 -0.74 -10.67
C SER A 77 0.18 -1.69 -9.71
N ILE A 78 -0.42 -2.84 -9.39
CA ILE A 78 0.18 -3.87 -8.54
C ILE A 78 1.44 -4.45 -9.19
N ASP A 79 1.36 -4.87 -10.45
CA ASP A 79 2.50 -5.42 -11.19
C ASP A 79 3.65 -4.41 -11.27
N TRP A 80 3.32 -3.13 -11.50
CA TRP A 80 4.32 -2.08 -11.53
C TRP A 80 5.01 -1.90 -10.18
N MET A 81 4.24 -1.89 -9.08
CA MET A 81 4.81 -1.78 -7.74
C MET A 81 5.69 -2.99 -7.40
N VAL A 82 5.20 -4.21 -7.65
CA VAL A 82 5.96 -5.45 -7.41
C VAL A 82 7.26 -5.48 -8.22
N SER A 83 7.23 -5.02 -9.47
CA SER A 83 8.44 -4.92 -10.31
C SER A 83 9.51 -3.97 -9.76
N LYS A 84 9.13 -3.09 -8.83
CA LYS A 84 10.02 -2.09 -8.20
C LYS A 84 10.39 -2.44 -6.76
N PHE A 85 9.87 -3.53 -6.21
CA PHE A 85 10.35 -4.04 -4.93
C PHE A 85 11.81 -4.48 -5.02
N ILE A 86 12.57 -4.15 -3.98
CA ILE A 86 13.99 -4.46 -3.88
C ILE A 86 14.12 -5.67 -2.94
N PRO A 87 14.55 -6.85 -3.44
CA PRO A 87 14.78 -8.01 -2.61
C PRO A 87 15.87 -7.73 -1.58
N VAL A 88 15.60 -8.09 -0.33
CA VAL A 88 16.54 -7.97 0.79
C VAL A 88 16.44 -9.20 1.69
N LYS A 89 17.40 -9.36 2.60
CA LYS A 89 17.38 -10.37 3.65
C LYS A 89 17.18 -9.71 5.01
N THR A 90 16.35 -10.32 5.84
CA THR A 90 16.23 -9.96 7.26
C THR A 90 17.49 -10.37 8.03
N LYS A 91 17.66 -9.91 9.27
CA LYS A 91 18.80 -10.32 10.12
C LYS A 91 18.86 -11.84 10.37
N ASN A 92 17.70 -12.50 10.39
CA ASN A 92 17.58 -13.96 10.53
C ASN A 92 17.53 -14.72 9.18
N GLY A 93 17.85 -14.06 8.06
CA GLY A 93 18.06 -14.72 6.75
C GLY A 93 16.79 -14.97 5.92
N LEU A 94 15.63 -14.51 6.36
CA LEU A 94 14.37 -14.62 5.61
C LEU A 94 14.35 -13.64 4.43
N ASP A 95 13.69 -14.02 3.35
CA ASP A 95 13.46 -13.12 2.21
C ASP A 95 12.44 -12.04 2.56
N ALA A 96 12.76 -10.80 2.20
CA ALA A 96 11.93 -9.65 2.46
C ALA A 96 12.03 -8.64 1.30
N TYR A 97 11.17 -7.62 1.33
CA TYR A 97 11.18 -6.53 0.36
C TYR A 97 11.30 -5.17 1.04
N ARG A 98 12.12 -4.29 0.48
CA ARG A 98 11.99 -2.85 0.71
C ARG A 98 11.52 -2.17 -0.57
N TRP A 99 10.99 -0.96 -0.44
CA TRP A 99 10.55 -0.17 -1.58
C TRP A 99 10.77 1.32 -1.33
N SER A 100 10.82 2.06 -2.44
CA SER A 100 10.94 3.52 -2.43
C SER A 100 9.57 4.18 -2.41
N LEU A 101 9.53 5.47 -2.07
CA LEU A 101 8.29 6.28 -2.04
C LEU A 101 7.50 6.25 -3.37
N HIS A 102 8.24 6.29 -4.48
CA HIS A 102 7.67 6.22 -5.80
C HIS A 102 8.69 5.68 -6.81
N VAL A 103 8.24 5.53 -8.04
CA VAL A 103 9.03 4.98 -9.15
C VAL A 103 10.33 5.77 -9.33
N ASP A 104 11.42 5.04 -9.52
CA ASP A 104 12.75 5.53 -9.91
C ASP A 104 13.37 6.59 -8.97
N VAL A 105 12.96 6.58 -7.70
CA VAL A 105 13.59 7.38 -6.63
C VAL A 105 14.30 6.48 -5.61
N SER A 106 15.40 6.98 -5.07
CA SER A 106 16.24 6.27 -4.10
C SER A 106 15.78 6.41 -2.65
N SER A 107 14.87 7.35 -2.36
CA SER A 107 14.33 7.52 -1.01
C SER A 107 13.44 6.35 -0.63
N THR A 108 13.81 5.69 0.47
CA THR A 108 13.05 4.61 1.07
C THR A 108 11.73 5.13 1.61
N GLU A 109 10.67 4.32 1.49
CA GLU A 109 9.34 4.69 1.98
C GLU A 109 9.32 4.91 3.50
N VAL A 110 8.50 5.85 3.94
CA VAL A 110 8.34 6.21 5.35
C VAL A 110 7.27 5.33 6.00
N VAL A 111 7.64 4.67 7.10
CA VAL A 111 6.70 3.94 7.96
C VAL A 111 5.72 4.94 8.58
N GLY A 112 4.44 4.60 8.52
CA GLY A 112 3.36 5.51 8.91
C GLY A 112 2.21 5.38 7.95
N ILE A 113 1.51 6.49 7.67
CA ILE A 113 0.35 6.47 6.76
C ILE A 113 0.75 6.29 5.29
N HIS A 114 1.99 6.62 4.90
CA HIS A 114 2.47 6.43 3.53
C HIS A 114 2.62 4.94 3.22
N ALA A 115 3.59 4.27 3.86
CA ALA A 115 3.78 2.82 3.73
C ALA A 115 2.51 2.00 4.06
N LEU A 116 1.61 2.52 4.90
CA LEU A 116 0.33 1.87 5.18
C LEU A 116 -0.52 1.70 3.92
N TYR A 117 -0.69 2.75 3.13
CA TYR A 117 -1.54 2.66 1.94
C TYR A 117 -0.95 1.75 0.87
N ASP A 118 0.37 1.72 0.77
CA ASP A 118 1.10 0.77 -0.07
C ASP A 118 0.70 -0.67 0.24
N ILE A 119 0.97 -1.09 1.49
CA ILE A 119 0.75 -2.47 1.91
C ILE A 119 -0.73 -2.83 2.02
N TRP A 120 -1.59 -1.85 2.33
CA TRP A 120 -3.03 -2.06 2.41
C TRP A 120 -3.64 -2.28 1.02
N GLY A 121 -3.17 -1.54 0.01
CA GLY A 121 -3.52 -1.80 -1.39
C GLY A 121 -3.13 -3.21 -1.82
N MET A 122 -1.90 -3.62 -1.51
CA MET A 122 -1.42 -4.99 -1.79
C MET A 122 -2.26 -6.06 -1.11
N TYR A 123 -2.62 -5.87 0.17
CA TYR A 123 -3.46 -6.82 0.91
C TYR A 123 -4.87 -6.94 0.29
N ARG A 124 -5.51 -5.82 -0.06
CA ARG A 124 -6.82 -5.84 -0.72
C ARG A 124 -6.78 -6.51 -2.10
N ALA A 125 -5.72 -6.26 -2.86
CA ALA A 125 -5.50 -6.96 -4.13
C ALA A 125 -5.38 -8.48 -3.91
N TRP A 126 -4.66 -8.90 -2.87
CA TRP A 126 -4.53 -10.32 -2.50
C TRP A 126 -5.83 -10.97 -2.06
N GLN A 127 -6.69 -10.23 -1.34
CA GLN A 127 -8.03 -10.71 -0.98
C GLN A 127 -8.91 -10.96 -2.22
N ARG A 128 -8.64 -10.27 -3.35
CA ARG A 128 -9.32 -10.45 -4.64
C ARG A 128 -8.52 -11.31 -5.63
N LYS A 129 -7.89 -12.38 -5.13
CA LYS A 129 -7.16 -13.37 -5.94
C LYS A 129 -7.99 -14.07 -7.02
N ASP A 130 -9.32 -13.94 -6.99
CA ASP A 130 -10.24 -14.37 -8.03
C ASP A 130 -10.14 -13.52 -9.32
N ARG A 131 -9.65 -12.28 -9.20
CA ARG A 131 -9.53 -11.32 -10.32
C ARG A 131 -8.12 -10.75 -10.49
N LEU A 132 -7.35 -10.70 -9.43
CA LEU A 132 -6.03 -10.08 -9.38
C LEU A 132 -4.97 -11.14 -9.08
N ASN A 133 -3.82 -11.01 -9.74
CA ASN A 133 -2.69 -11.91 -9.57
C ASN A 133 -1.64 -11.27 -8.66
N ILE A 134 -1.61 -11.71 -7.41
CA ILE A 134 -0.55 -11.39 -6.46
C ILE A 134 -0.18 -12.67 -5.72
N SER A 135 1.10 -13.01 -5.75
CA SER A 135 1.58 -14.26 -5.18
C SER A 135 1.58 -14.20 -3.64
N MET A 136 1.30 -15.34 -3.03
CA MET A 136 1.50 -15.52 -1.58
C MET A 136 2.94 -15.19 -1.16
N ASP A 137 3.92 -15.56 -1.98
CA ASP A 137 5.34 -15.29 -1.74
C ASP A 137 5.63 -13.77 -1.62
N THR A 138 5.04 -12.94 -2.49
CA THR A 138 5.15 -11.48 -2.38
C THR A 138 4.61 -10.98 -1.04
N MET A 139 3.45 -11.49 -0.62
CA MET A 139 2.82 -11.09 0.65
C MET A 139 3.63 -11.51 1.87
N VAL A 140 4.20 -12.72 1.86
CA VAL A 140 5.08 -13.23 2.92
C VAL A 140 6.35 -12.38 3.01
N LYS A 141 6.97 -12.01 1.88
CA LYS A 141 8.16 -11.14 1.88
C LYS A 141 7.87 -9.74 2.42
N LEU A 142 6.71 -9.18 2.10
CA LEU A 142 6.26 -7.90 2.70
C LEU A 142 6.00 -8.06 4.20
N ALA A 143 5.38 -9.15 4.64
CA ALA A 143 5.17 -9.44 6.06
C ALA A 143 6.52 -9.56 6.81
N ASN A 144 7.51 -10.20 6.20
CA ASN A 144 8.85 -10.34 6.78
C ASN A 144 9.52 -8.97 6.98
N THR A 145 9.30 -8.01 6.07
CA THR A 145 9.75 -6.63 6.27
C THR A 145 9.13 -6.00 7.53
N MET A 146 7.84 -6.24 7.77
CA MET A 146 7.14 -5.71 8.94
C MET A 146 7.71 -6.30 10.23
N MET A 147 7.79 -7.63 10.32
CA MET A 147 8.14 -8.32 11.56
C MET A 147 9.65 -8.30 11.86
N TYR A 148 10.50 -8.29 10.83
CA TYR A 148 11.94 -8.56 11.01
C TYR A 148 12.86 -7.46 10.47
N ILE A 149 12.33 -6.41 9.84
CA ILE A 149 13.12 -5.25 9.39
C ILE A 149 12.71 -3.99 10.14
N ILE A 150 11.45 -3.58 10.06
CA ILE A 150 11.02 -2.32 10.69
C ILE A 150 10.80 -2.47 12.20
N ASN A 151 10.50 -3.67 12.68
CA ASN A 151 10.47 -3.99 14.11
C ASN A 151 11.91 -4.12 14.62
N ILE A 152 12.37 -3.10 15.36
CA ILE A 152 13.76 -3.00 15.81
C ILE A 152 13.94 -3.35 17.29
N ASP A 153 12.88 -3.28 18.09
CA ASP A 153 12.85 -3.74 19.49
C ASP A 153 11.38 -3.94 19.94
N ASN A 154 11.18 -4.57 21.10
CA ASN A 154 9.88 -4.69 21.74
C ASN A 154 9.24 -3.31 21.91
N HIS A 155 8.15 -3.08 21.17
CA HIS A 155 7.33 -1.85 21.17
C HIS A 155 7.92 -0.64 20.42
N THR A 156 8.91 -0.82 19.56
CA THR A 156 9.38 0.26 18.69
C THR A 156 9.57 -0.20 17.26
N VAL A 157 9.26 0.69 16.33
CA VAL A 157 9.52 0.47 14.91
C VAL A 157 10.34 1.61 14.32
N ALA A 158 11.17 1.26 13.34
CA ALA A 158 11.90 2.20 12.51
C ALA A 158 10.94 3.12 11.75
N THR A 159 11.43 4.30 11.36
CA THR A 159 10.65 5.30 10.60
C THR A 159 10.68 5.04 9.09
N ARG A 160 11.45 4.05 8.63
CA ARG A 160 11.61 3.72 7.22
C ARG A 160 11.51 2.21 6.98
N VAL A 161 11.03 1.82 5.80
CA VAL A 161 10.72 0.41 5.48
C VAL A 161 11.95 -0.48 5.34
N ASP A 162 13.14 0.11 5.21
CA ASP A 162 14.42 -0.60 5.24
C ASP A 162 15.04 -0.73 6.63
N GLY A 163 14.30 -0.32 7.68
CA GLY A 163 14.73 -0.41 9.07
C GLY A 163 15.63 0.74 9.52
N THR A 164 15.90 1.74 8.67
CA THR A 164 16.65 2.94 9.07
C THR A 164 15.79 3.90 9.90
N TYR A 165 16.43 4.63 10.81
CA TYR A 165 15.78 5.62 11.66
C TYR A 165 16.78 6.69 12.09
N ASP A 166 16.52 7.96 11.74
CA ASP A 166 17.40 9.10 12.06
C ASP A 166 17.23 9.54 13.52
N ASN A 167 17.55 8.64 14.47
CA ASN A 167 17.33 8.79 15.91
C ASN A 167 15.85 9.00 16.34
N THR A 168 14.91 8.71 15.43
CA THR A 168 13.47 8.81 15.67
C THR A 168 12.81 7.48 15.37
N THR A 169 12.09 6.92 16.35
CA THR A 169 11.30 5.69 16.21
C THR A 169 9.84 6.02 16.46
N THR A 170 8.94 5.12 16.06
CA THR A 170 7.52 5.23 16.47
C THR A 170 7.14 4.07 17.38
N ALA A 171 6.29 4.39 18.35
CA ALA A 171 5.72 3.46 19.32
C ALA A 171 4.22 3.25 19.05
N TYR A 172 3.81 3.35 17.78
CA TYR A 172 2.47 3.02 17.31
C TYR A 172 2.46 2.76 15.79
N LEU A 173 1.47 2.02 15.34
CA LEU A 173 1.17 1.75 13.93
C LEU A 173 -0.33 1.87 13.69
N TYR A 174 -0.76 2.42 12.55
CA TYR A 174 -2.19 2.43 12.21
C TYR A 174 -2.77 1.01 12.15
N GLY A 175 -4.06 0.86 12.43
CA GLY A 175 -4.71 -0.45 12.53
C GLY A 175 -4.45 -1.37 11.32
N PRO A 176 -4.58 -0.91 10.06
CA PRO A 176 -4.42 -1.76 8.88
C PRO A 176 -3.04 -2.41 8.72
N TRP A 177 -2.01 -1.97 9.47
CA TRP A 177 -0.75 -2.70 9.55
C TRP A 177 -0.94 -4.13 10.08
N ALA A 178 -1.98 -4.38 10.88
CA ALA A 178 -2.29 -5.71 11.43
C ALA A 178 -2.72 -6.75 10.39
N PHE A 179 -3.16 -6.33 9.19
CA PHE A 179 -3.66 -7.26 8.17
C PHE A 179 -2.62 -8.29 7.70
N TYR A 180 -1.33 -7.97 7.83
CA TYR A 180 -0.26 -8.90 7.49
C TYR A 180 -0.04 -10.01 8.53
N ALA A 181 -0.79 -9.99 9.63
CA ALA A 181 -0.87 -11.13 10.54
C ALA A 181 -1.43 -12.39 9.87
N GLU A 182 -2.15 -12.26 8.76
CA GLU A 182 -2.54 -13.38 7.89
C GLU A 182 -1.33 -14.23 7.46
N PHE A 183 -0.15 -13.61 7.29
CA PHE A 183 1.06 -14.27 6.83
C PHE A 183 2.08 -14.54 7.95
N ILE A 184 2.02 -13.75 9.03
CA ILE A 184 2.87 -13.90 10.23
C ILE A 184 2.00 -13.64 11.46
N PRO A 185 1.36 -14.67 12.04
CA PRO A 185 0.39 -14.51 13.13
C PRO A 185 0.91 -13.72 14.34
N GLU A 186 2.20 -13.85 14.66
CA GLU A 186 2.85 -13.12 15.77
C GLU A 186 2.82 -11.60 15.58
N TRP A 187 2.73 -11.13 14.34
CA TRP A 187 2.64 -9.71 14.02
C TRP A 187 1.41 -9.05 14.64
N TYR A 188 0.29 -9.77 14.73
CA TYR A 188 -0.93 -9.25 15.36
C TYR A 188 -0.67 -8.83 16.81
N ASN A 189 0.00 -9.70 17.57
CA ASN A 189 0.35 -9.43 18.96
C ASN A 189 1.33 -8.27 19.09
N PHE A 190 2.23 -8.08 18.12
CA PHE A 190 3.09 -6.90 18.08
C PHE A 190 2.27 -5.61 17.87
N VAL A 191 1.44 -5.55 16.82
CA VAL A 191 0.62 -4.36 16.49
C VAL A 191 -0.35 -4.01 17.62
N PHE A 192 -1.00 -5.01 18.22
CA PHE A 192 -1.86 -4.79 19.38
C PHE A 192 -1.09 -4.19 20.57
N ARG A 193 0.10 -4.76 20.89
CA ARG A 193 0.90 -4.31 22.03
C ARG A 193 1.46 -2.90 21.85
N ILE A 194 2.00 -2.59 20.66
CA ILE A 194 2.54 -1.25 20.37
C ILE A 194 1.43 -0.19 20.41
N ASN A 195 0.19 -0.55 20.05
CA ASN A 195 -0.94 0.38 20.06
C ASN A 195 -1.71 0.50 21.38
N LYS A 196 -1.29 -0.17 22.47
CA LYS A 196 -2.04 -0.21 23.76
C LYS A 196 -2.47 1.17 24.30
N LYS A 197 -1.65 2.20 24.07
CA LYS A 197 -1.98 3.59 24.43
C LYS A 197 -2.90 4.25 23.38
N PRO A 198 -2.53 4.35 22.09
CA PRO A 198 -3.33 5.07 21.10
C PRO A 198 -4.70 4.45 20.78
N ILE A 199 -4.91 3.13 20.98
CA ILE A 199 -6.24 2.51 20.80
C ILE A 199 -7.32 3.12 21.70
N LYS A 200 -6.94 3.74 22.83
CA LYS A 200 -7.88 4.36 23.77
C LYS A 200 -8.38 5.72 23.32
N THR A 201 -7.70 6.35 22.36
CA THR A 201 -7.94 7.76 22.01
C THR A 201 -8.32 7.97 20.55
N TYR A 202 -7.92 7.09 19.64
CA TYR A 202 -8.19 7.27 18.21
C TYR A 202 -8.63 5.96 17.52
N PRO A 203 -9.80 5.94 16.86
CA PRO A 203 -10.32 4.77 16.16
C PRO A 203 -9.39 4.19 15.07
N ALA A 204 -8.55 5.04 14.47
CA ALA A 204 -7.63 4.64 13.39
C ALA A 204 -6.61 3.56 13.81
N TYR A 205 -6.39 3.33 15.10
CA TYR A 205 -5.46 2.32 15.62
C TYR A 205 -6.15 1.02 16.06
N ILE A 206 -7.46 1.05 16.32
CA ILE A 206 -8.22 -0.11 16.82
C ILE A 206 -9.12 -0.73 15.77
N GLY A 207 -9.62 0.05 14.80
CA GLY A 207 -10.66 -0.40 13.89
C GLY A 207 -10.32 -1.72 13.19
N ALA A 208 -9.11 -1.86 12.66
CA ALA A 208 -8.63 -3.07 12.00
C ALA A 208 -8.11 -4.17 12.95
N LEU A 209 -8.02 -3.91 14.26
CA LEU A 209 -7.71 -4.91 15.29
C LEU A 209 -8.98 -5.57 15.87
N LEU A 210 -10.17 -5.21 15.38
CA LEU A 210 -11.44 -5.80 15.80
C LEU A 210 -12.02 -6.77 14.77
N TRP A 211 -11.35 -6.91 13.62
CA TRP A 211 -11.71 -7.78 12.51
C TRP A 211 -10.66 -8.87 12.37
#